data_AF-A0A9P5C9U6-F1
#
_entry.id   AF-A0A9P5C9U6-F1
#
_cell.length_a   1.000
_cell.length_b   1.000
_cell.length_c   1.000
_cell.angle_alpha   90.00
_cell.angle_beta   90.00
_cell.angle_gamma   90.00
#
_symmetry.space_group_name_H-M   'P 1'
#
loop_
_entity.id
_entity.type
_entity.pdbx_description
1 polymer ?
#
loop_
_entity_poly.entity_id
_entity_poly.type
_entity_poly.pdbx_seq_one_letter_code
_entity_poly.pdbx_strand_id
1 'polypeptide(L)'
;MPQHMPAAIGAKQLRDGYRSLFSVLKYDLSFTILETVVVSEEWAFARSETTGSSIVGGNGMPEANKELFVLKKVDGEWLIARYCMCTSRPALAK
;
A
#
# COMPACT_ATOMS: atom_id res chain seq x y z
N MET A 1 1.26 3.93 3.47
CA MET A 1 1.63 4.64 4.72
C MET A 1 2.74 3.85 5.40
N PRO A 2 3.67 4.49 6.13
CA PRO A 2 4.73 3.76 6.84
C PRO A 2 4.16 2.74 7.83
N GLN A 3 4.90 1.64 8.00
CA GLN A 3 4.60 0.64 9.04
C GLN A 3 4.55 1.33 10.42
N HIS A 4 3.71 0.80 11.31
CA HIS A 4 3.57 1.26 12.72
C HIS A 4 3.02 2.68 12.92
N MET A 5 2.55 3.35 11.87
CA MET A 5 1.88 4.65 11.99
C MET A 5 0.36 4.49 12.15
N PRO A 6 -0.35 5.45 12.78
CA PRO A 6 -1.80 5.49 12.78
C PRO A 6 -2.39 5.48 11.36
N ALA A 7 -3.62 4.98 11.23
CA ALA A 7 -4.33 5.01 9.95
C ALA A 7 -4.59 6.46 9.49
N ALA A 8 -4.28 6.76 8.23
CA ALA A 8 -4.70 7.99 7.58
C ALA A 8 -6.15 7.85 7.11
N ILE A 9 -7.03 8.75 7.56
CA ILE A 9 -8.47 8.69 7.31
C ILE A 9 -8.88 9.83 6.37
N GLY A 10 -9.50 9.46 5.25
CA GLY A 10 -10.01 10.38 4.25
C GLY A 10 -8.95 10.93 3.29
N ALA A 11 -9.42 11.52 2.19
CA ALA A 11 -8.57 11.93 1.07
C ALA A 11 -7.52 12.99 1.45
N LYS A 12 -7.84 13.90 2.38
CA LYS A 12 -6.90 14.95 2.81
C LYS A 12 -5.68 14.36 3.51
N GLN A 13 -5.90 13.52 4.54
CA GLN A 13 -4.78 12.93 5.30
C GLN A 13 -3.94 12.01 4.42
N LEU A 14 -4.58 11.23 3.54
CA LEU A 14 -3.87 10.39 2.57
C LEU A 14 -2.98 11.23 1.64
N ARG A 15 -3.53 12.31 1.06
CA ARG A 15 -2.79 13.19 0.15
C ARG A 15 -1.60 13.85 0.84
N ASP A 16 -1.81 14.37 2.04
CA ASP A 16 -0.74 15.04 2.80
C ASP A 16 0.34 14.02 3.22
N GLY A 17 -0.06 12.83 3.65
CA GLY A 17 0.85 11.74 3.99
C GLY A 17 1.69 11.27 2.80
N TYR A 18 1.08 11.01 1.63
CA TYR A 18 1.82 10.61 0.44
C TYR A 18 2.71 11.73 -0.10
N ARG A 19 2.27 13.00 -0.05
CA ARG A 19 3.12 14.14 -0.44
C ARG A 19 4.37 14.22 0.44
N SER A 20 4.21 14.08 1.74
CA SER A 20 5.35 14.06 2.67
C SER A 20 6.26 12.87 2.38
N LEU A 21 5.71 11.68 2.18
CA LEU A 21 6.47 10.46 1.90
C LEU A 21 7.32 10.60 0.62
N PHE A 22 6.69 10.98 -0.49
CA PHE A 22 7.37 11.08 -1.79
C PHE A 22 8.27 12.32 -1.93
N SER A 23 8.25 13.25 -0.97
CA SER A 23 9.21 14.36 -0.95
C SER A 23 10.64 13.89 -0.61
N VAL A 24 10.78 12.73 0.04
CA VAL A 24 12.06 12.20 0.52
C VAL A 24 12.37 10.79 0.03
N LEU A 25 11.34 9.99 -0.28
CA LEU A 25 11.46 8.60 -0.69
C LEU A 25 11.19 8.45 -2.19
N LYS A 26 12.07 7.72 -2.86
CA LYS A 26 11.77 7.11 -4.17
C LYS A 26 11.55 5.61 -3.98
N TYR A 27 10.83 5.01 -4.92
CA TYR A 27 10.52 3.59 -4.90
C TYR A 27 10.81 2.97 -6.26
N ASP A 28 11.45 1.81 -6.23
CA ASP A 28 11.55 0.88 -7.35
C ASP A 28 10.94 -0.43 -6.88
N LEU A 29 9.66 -0.63 -7.19
CA LEU A 29 8.82 -1.70 -6.64
C LEU A 29 8.14 -2.46 -7.78
N SER A 30 8.10 -3.78 -7.63
CA SER A 30 7.34 -4.69 -8.49
C SER A 30 6.21 -5.32 -7.67
N PHE A 31 5.00 -5.30 -8.23
CA PHE A 31 3.78 -5.81 -7.62
C PHE A 31 3.30 -7.06 -8.34
N THR A 32 2.88 -8.07 -7.58
CA THR A 32 2.21 -9.27 -8.08
C THR A 32 0.82 -9.33 -7.47
N ILE A 33 -0.22 -9.33 -8.31
CA ILE A 33 -1.59 -9.55 -7.86
C ILE A 33 -1.76 -11.05 -7.60
N LEU A 34 -2.16 -11.39 -6.37
CA LEU A 34 -2.37 -12.78 -5.95
C LEU A 34 -3.82 -13.23 -6.19
N GLU A 35 -4.77 -12.35 -5.87
CA GLU A 35 -6.19 -12.65 -6.04
C GLU A 35 -7.01 -11.37 -6.18
N THR A 36 -8.16 -11.52 -6.84
CA THR A 36 -9.21 -10.52 -6.93
C THR A 36 -10.56 -11.23 -6.78
N VAL A 37 -11.36 -10.83 -5.81
CA VAL A 37 -12.64 -11.47 -5.50
C VAL A 37 -13.72 -10.42 -5.41
N VAL A 38 -14.77 -10.56 -6.24
CA VAL A 38 -15.99 -9.78 -6.15
C VAL A 38 -16.90 -10.44 -5.11
N VAL A 39 -17.20 -9.72 -4.04
CA VAL A 39 -18.00 -10.22 -2.91
C VAL A 39 -19.49 -9.88 -3.12
N SER A 40 -19.78 -8.75 -3.78
CA SER A 40 -21.12 -8.34 -4.18
C SER A 40 -21.07 -7.36 -5.35
N GLU A 41 -22.24 -6.87 -5.79
CA GLU A 41 -22.33 -5.86 -6.88
C GLU A 41 -21.48 -4.61 -6.62
N GLU A 42 -21.32 -4.22 -5.35
CA GLU A 42 -20.63 -2.99 -4.95
C GLU A 42 -19.31 -3.21 -4.20
N TRP A 43 -18.98 -4.45 -3.79
CA TRP A 43 -17.80 -4.73 -2.96
C TRP A 43 -16.92 -5.82 -3.54
N ALA A 44 -15.62 -5.59 -3.49
CA ALA A 44 -14.59 -6.55 -3.88
C ALA A 44 -13.37 -6.42 -2.96
N PHE A 45 -12.50 -7.43 -2.97
CA PHE A 45 -11.17 -7.30 -2.41
C PHE A 45 -10.11 -7.82 -3.39
N ALA A 46 -8.89 -7.33 -3.24
CA ALA A 46 -7.72 -7.83 -3.93
C ALA A 46 -6.56 -8.00 -2.95
N ARG A 47 -5.70 -8.99 -3.20
CA ARG A 47 -4.42 -9.11 -2.48
C ARG A 47 -3.26 -9.02 -3.45
N SER A 48 -2.18 -8.42 -3.01
CA SER A 48 -0.92 -8.42 -3.71
C SER A 48 0.25 -8.76 -2.79
N GLU A 49 1.38 -9.01 -3.42
CA GLU A 49 2.68 -8.90 -2.78
C GLU A 49 3.54 -7.93 -3.57
N THR A 50 4.40 -7.21 -2.86
CA THR A 50 5.33 -6.24 -3.44
C THR A 50 6.74 -6.60 -3.03
N THR A 51 7.69 -6.50 -3.95
CA THR A 51 9.12 -6.56 -3.67
C THR A 51 9.85 -5.43 -4.38
N GLY A 52 11.02 -5.03 -3.86
CA GLY A 52 11.87 -4.04 -4.53
C GLY A 52 12.71 -3.25 -3.53
N SER A 53 12.84 -1.95 -3.75
CA SER A 53 13.61 -1.08 -2.88
C SER A 53 12.97 0.31 -2.69
N SER A 54 13.14 0.85 -1.49
CA SER A 54 12.96 2.26 -1.18
C SER A 54 14.31 2.96 -1.21
N ILE A 55 14.37 4.18 -1.74
CA ILE A 55 15.62 4.93 -1.91
C ILE A 55 15.50 6.24 -1.15
N VAL A 56 16.41 6.44 -0.18
CA VAL A 56 16.54 7.68 0.61
C VAL A 56 17.96 8.19 0.49
N GLY A 57 18.14 9.42 0.01
CA GLY A 57 19.47 10.03 -0.11
C GLY A 57 20.46 9.23 -0.98
N GLY A 58 19.96 8.46 -1.95
CA GLY A 58 20.77 7.60 -2.82
C GLY A 58 21.05 6.19 -2.29
N ASN A 59 20.69 5.89 -1.04
CA ASN A 59 20.84 4.57 -0.45
C ASN A 59 19.56 3.77 -0.59
N GLY A 60 19.67 2.57 -1.18
CA GLY A 60 18.56 1.63 -1.34
C GLY A 60 18.38 0.73 -0.12
N MET A 61 17.14 0.61 0.35
CA MET A 61 16.72 -0.34 1.37
C MET A 61 15.74 -1.34 0.75
N PRO A 62 15.88 -2.66 0.99
CA PRO A 62 14.95 -3.64 0.43
C PRO A 62 13.52 -3.41 0.95
N GLU A 63 12.53 -3.66 0.12
CA GLU A 63 11.12 -3.64 0.49
C GLU A 63 10.50 -4.99 0.14
N ALA A 64 9.69 -5.51 1.07
CA ALA A 64 8.86 -6.68 0.83
C ALA A 64 7.59 -6.57 1.68
N ASN A 65 6.44 -6.60 1.02
CA ASN A 65 5.15 -6.35 1.65
C ASN A 65 4.06 -7.28 1.10
N LYS A 66 3.03 -7.50 1.90
CA LYS A 66 1.76 -8.12 1.49
C LYS A 66 0.64 -7.12 1.71
N GLU A 67 -0.24 -6.98 0.74
CA GLU A 67 -1.28 -5.95 0.76
C GLU A 67 -2.69 -6.53 0.65
N LEU A 68 -3.64 -5.84 1.28
CA LEU A 68 -5.07 -6.06 1.13
C LEU A 68 -5.73 -4.74 0.69
N PHE A 69 -6.46 -4.82 -0.41
CA PHE A 69 -7.30 -3.74 -0.92
C PHE A 69 -8.76 -4.15 -0.74
N VAL A 70 -9.53 -3.30 -0.07
CA VAL A 70 -10.99 -3.41 -0.09
C VAL A 70 -11.50 -2.35 -1.04
N LEU A 71 -12.21 -2.79 -2.08
CA LEU A 71 -12.72 -1.93 -3.13
C LEU A 71 -14.22 -1.74 -2.97
N LYS A 72 -14.67 -0.51 -3.24
CA LYS A 72 -16.09 -0.19 -3.35
C LYS A 72 -16.35 0.36 -4.75
N LYS A 73 -17.43 -0.09 -5.38
CA LYS A 73 -17.92 0.50 -6.63
C LYS A 73 -18.62 1.83 -6.33
N VAL A 74 -18.22 2.89 -7.01
CA VAL A 74 -18.79 4.24 -6.90
C VAL A 74 -18.98 4.76 -8.32
N ASP A 75 -20.21 5.15 -8.67
CA ASP A 75 -20.57 5.65 -10.01
C ASP A 75 -20.11 4.72 -11.15
N GLY A 76 -20.16 3.40 -10.91
CA GLY A 76 -19.76 2.37 -11.87
C GLY A 76 -18.28 2.00 -11.84
N GLU A 77 -17.43 2.73 -11.11
CA GLU A 77 -15.99 2.51 -11.05
C GLU A 77 -15.55 1.87 -9.73
N TRP A 78 -14.60 0.94 -9.79
CA TRP A 78 -14.00 0.34 -8.59
C TRP A 78 -12.95 1.26 -8.00
N LEU A 79 -13.18 1.76 -6.79
CA LEU A 79 -12.25 2.60 -6.04
C LEU A 79 -11.73 1.89 -4.79
N ILE A 80 -10.52 2.25 -4.35
CA ILE A 80 -9.96 1.74 -3.09
C ILE A 80 -10.70 2.40 -1.93
N ALA A 81 -11.51 1.63 -1.22
CA ALA A 81 -12.21 2.07 -0.02
C ALA A 81 -11.31 1.93 1.22
N ARG A 82 -10.56 0.83 1.34
CA ARG A 82 -9.58 0.59 2.41
C ARG A 82 -8.34 -0.07 1.83
N TYR A 83 -7.21 0.20 2.48
CA TYR A 83 -5.92 -0.38 2.14
C TYR A 83 -5.15 -0.69 3.42
N CYS A 84 -4.51 -1.86 3.46
CA CYS A 84 -3.60 -2.24 4.52
C CYS A 84 -2.41 -3.01 3.93
N MET A 85 -1.24 -2.84 4.55
CA MET A 85 -0.02 -3.56 4.18
C MET A 85 0.71 -4.03 5.43
N CYS A 86 1.31 -5.21 5.36
CA CYS A 86 2.26 -5.69 6.36
C CYS A 86 3.57 -6.03 5.68
N THR A 87 4.68 -5.76 6.36
CA THR A 87 5.99 -6.17 5.84
C THR A 87 6.15 -7.68 6.00
N SER A 88 6.66 -8.33 4.96
CA SER A 88 7.11 -9.72 5.02
C SER A 88 8.59 -9.83 5.39
N ARG A 89 9.28 -8.69 5.59
CA ARG A 89 10.65 -8.69 6.08
C ARG A 89 10.67 -9.03 7.58
N PRO A 90 11.60 -9.88 8.04
CA PRO A 90 11.78 -10.11 9.47
C PRO A 90 12.18 -8.80 10.17
N ALA A 91 11.81 -8.67 11.44
CA ALA A 91 12.32 -7.59 12.28
C ALA A 91 13.85 -7.67 12.32
N LEU A 92 14.53 -6.51 12.21
CA LEU A 92 15.97 -6.47 12.45
C LEU A 92 16.21 -6.92 13.90
N ALA A 93 17.12 -7.88 14.09
CA ALA A 93 17.55 -8.28 15.43
C ALA A 93 18.05 -7.02 16.18
N LYS A 94 17.59 -6.84 17.41
CA LYS A 94 17.99 -5.74 18.28
C LYS A 94 19.40 -5.95 18.83
#